data_AF-R1GFP6-F1
#
_entry.id   AF-R1GFP6-F1
#
_cell.length_a   1.000
_cell.length_b   1.000
_cell.length_c   1.000
_cell.angle_alpha   90.00
_cell.angle_beta   90.00
_cell.angle_gamma   90.00
#
_symmetry.space_group_name_H-M   'P 1'
#
loop_
_entity.id
_entity.type
_entity.pdbx_description
1 polymer ?
#
loop_
_entity_poly.entity_id
_entity_poly.type
_entity_poly.pdbx_seq_one_letter_code
_entity_poly.pdbx_strand_id
1 'polypeptide(L)'
;MSFGTLSIKDNAIPLFSPPYSNNPNKFSKITIISIAYRVTLASVQHLVPDVLELESEPLMTTWFIDYGMSSVGSYKEFLQFVEVTYKGEKFNYALFLALDNEAAIFAGREVKFWQVIHFVSILDLKRTVTVQTVADSICVKAE
;
A
#
# COMPACT_ATOMS: atom_id res chain seq x y z
N MET A 1 13.98 7.48 46.86
CA MET A 1 13.29 7.59 45.56
C MET A 1 13.75 6.42 44.70
N SER A 2 12.83 5.71 44.06
CA SER A 2 13.15 4.59 43.16
C SER A 2 13.04 5.02 41.70
N PHE A 3 13.89 4.48 40.84
CA PHE A 3 13.83 4.72 39.40
C PHE A 3 12.74 3.87 38.74
N GLY A 4 12.21 4.35 37.62
CA GLY A 4 11.32 3.56 36.74
C GLY A 4 12.10 2.49 35.97
N THR A 5 11.39 1.44 35.55
CA THR A 5 11.97 0.25 34.89
C THR A 5 11.60 0.11 33.41
N LEU A 6 10.86 1.06 32.85
CA LEU A 6 10.44 1.02 31.45
C LEU A 6 11.66 1.16 30.52
N SER A 7 11.90 0.12 29.71
CA SER A 7 13.02 0.06 28.77
C SER A 7 12.73 0.90 27.52
N ILE A 8 13.66 1.79 27.15
CA ILE A 8 13.57 2.71 26.00
C ILE A 8 14.12 2.11 24.69
N LYS A 9 14.12 0.78 24.56
CA LYS A 9 14.70 0.08 23.40
C LYS A 9 13.76 -0.04 22.20
N ASP A 10 12.45 0.16 22.42
CA ASP A 10 11.46 0.10 21.33
C ASP A 10 11.34 1.45 20.61
N ASN A 11 11.14 1.38 19.29
CA ASN A 11 11.15 2.54 18.39
C ASN A 11 9.77 3.13 18.10
N ALA A 12 8.69 2.55 18.63
CA ALA A 12 7.32 3.01 18.40
C ALA A 12 6.72 3.62 19.67
N ILE A 13 5.88 4.65 19.49
CA ILE A 13 5.24 5.39 20.59
C ILE A 13 3.74 5.07 20.59
N PRO A 14 3.11 4.85 21.76
CA PRO A 14 3.69 4.93 23.11
C PRO A 14 4.54 3.71 23.48
N LEU A 15 5.66 3.96 24.19
CA LEU A 15 6.68 2.94 24.50
C LEU A 15 6.13 1.74 25.30
N PHE A 16 5.14 1.95 26.16
CA PHE A 16 4.56 0.88 26.98
C PHE A 16 3.46 0.09 26.24
N SER A 17 3.00 0.54 25.07
CA SER A 17 1.98 -0.12 24.26
C SER A 17 2.13 0.28 22.79
N PRO A 18 3.23 -0.11 22.13
CA PRO A 18 3.48 0.29 20.75
C PRO A 18 2.37 -0.23 19.82
N PRO A 19 1.92 0.57 18.84
CA PRO A 19 0.81 0.19 17.95
C PRO A 19 1.19 -0.93 16.97
N TYR A 20 2.48 -1.14 16.71
CA TYR A 20 3.00 -2.18 15.85
C TYR A 20 4.31 -2.73 16.40
N SER A 21 4.69 -3.93 15.95
CA SER A 21 5.98 -4.53 16.30
C SER A 21 7.02 -4.26 15.23
N ASN A 22 8.29 -4.17 15.61
CA ASN A 22 9.42 -4.09 14.65
C ASN A 22 9.77 -5.44 13.99
N ASN A 23 9.03 -6.51 14.31
CA ASN A 23 9.25 -7.81 13.70
C ASN A 23 8.79 -7.83 12.24
N PRO A 24 9.36 -8.70 11.39
CA PRO A 24 8.88 -8.88 10.03
C PRO A 24 7.39 -9.21 10.00
N ASN A 25 6.64 -8.47 9.18
CA ASN A 25 5.22 -8.72 8.98
C ASN A 25 5.01 -10.06 8.27
N LYS A 26 4.10 -10.87 8.80
CA LYS A 26 3.64 -12.11 8.18
C LYS A 26 2.26 -11.85 7.62
N PHE A 27 2.01 -12.29 6.39
CA PHE A 27 0.74 -12.17 5.71
C PHE A 27 0.31 -13.55 5.21
N SER A 28 -0.98 -13.84 5.25
CA SER A 28 -1.53 -15.09 4.70
C SER A 28 -2.94 -14.87 4.18
N LYS A 29 -3.39 -15.76 3.28
CA LYS A 29 -4.72 -15.68 2.62
C LYS A 29 -4.93 -14.32 1.94
N ILE A 30 -3.95 -13.90 1.15
CA ILE A 30 -3.95 -12.62 0.47
C ILE A 30 -4.74 -12.77 -0.83
N THR A 31 -5.72 -11.90 -1.06
CA THR A 31 -6.40 -11.79 -2.36
C THR A 31 -6.08 -10.44 -2.96
N ILE A 32 -5.63 -10.40 -4.22
CA ILE A 32 -5.27 -9.17 -4.92
C ILE A 32 -6.07 -9.07 -6.21
N ILE A 33 -6.70 -7.91 -6.42
CA ILE A 33 -7.25 -7.50 -7.71
C ILE A 33 -6.38 -6.37 -8.23
N SER A 34 -5.76 -6.57 -9.39
CA SER A 34 -4.89 -5.59 -10.05
C SER A 34 -5.52 -5.11 -11.36
N ILE A 35 -5.61 -3.80 -11.53
CA ILE A 35 -6.14 -3.16 -12.74
C ILE A 35 -5.07 -2.20 -13.26
N ALA A 36 -4.53 -2.48 -14.43
CA ALA A 36 -3.54 -1.62 -15.09
C ALA A 36 -4.20 -0.86 -16.25
N TYR A 37 -3.90 0.44 -16.36
CA TYR A 37 -4.46 1.33 -17.38
C TYR A 37 -3.48 2.47 -17.68
N ARG A 38 -3.55 3.01 -18.90
CA ARG A 38 -2.73 4.16 -19.30
C ARG A 38 -3.46 5.45 -18.95
N VAL A 39 -2.70 6.45 -18.51
CA VAL A 39 -3.20 7.80 -18.22
C VAL A 39 -2.40 8.83 -19.01
N THR A 40 -2.89 10.06 -19.09
CA THR A 40 -2.09 11.14 -19.70
C THR A 40 -1.10 11.71 -18.68
N LEU A 41 0.10 12.11 -19.13
CA LEU A 41 1.11 12.74 -18.28
C LEU A 41 0.53 13.90 -17.45
N ALA A 42 -0.29 14.75 -18.07
CA ALA A 42 -0.91 15.90 -17.42
C ALA A 42 -1.75 15.54 -16.18
N SER A 43 -2.33 14.33 -16.16
CA SER A 43 -3.17 13.85 -15.06
C SER A 43 -2.38 13.49 -13.80
N VAL A 44 -1.09 13.14 -13.92
CA VAL A 44 -0.32 12.54 -12.81
C VAL A 44 0.99 13.25 -12.47
N GLN A 45 1.57 14.03 -13.40
CA GLN A 45 2.88 14.65 -13.20
C GLN A 45 2.99 15.52 -11.94
N HIS A 46 1.90 16.15 -11.50
CA HIS A 46 1.88 17.03 -10.32
C HIS A 46 1.93 16.26 -8.98
N LEU A 47 1.79 14.93 -9.01
CA LEU A 47 1.86 14.04 -7.84
C LEU A 47 3.21 13.30 -7.75
N VAL A 48 4.05 13.41 -8.78
CA VAL A 48 5.31 12.67 -8.89
C VAL A 48 6.48 13.63 -8.64
N PRO A 49 7.46 13.26 -7.78
CA PRO A 49 8.67 14.03 -7.56
C PRO A 49 9.46 14.32 -8.83
N ASP A 50 10.08 15.49 -8.90
CA ASP A 50 10.86 15.99 -10.06
C ASP A 50 12.14 15.19 -10.36
N VAL A 51 12.58 14.34 -9.43
CA VAL A 51 13.70 13.41 -9.62
C VAL A 51 13.32 12.14 -10.41
N LEU A 52 12.03 11.95 -10.70
CA LEU A 52 11.50 10.77 -11.39
C LEU A 52 11.01 11.14 -12.78
N GLU A 53 11.33 10.31 -13.77
CA GLU A 53 10.92 10.48 -15.16
C GLU A 53 9.60 9.75 -15.43
N LEU A 54 8.70 10.36 -16.20
CA LEU A 54 7.43 9.79 -16.64
C LEU A 54 7.37 9.71 -18.16
N GLU A 55 6.79 8.62 -18.68
CA GLU A 55 6.42 8.52 -20.10
C GLU A 55 5.27 9.50 -20.43
N SER A 56 5.02 9.76 -21.73
CA SER A 56 3.89 10.63 -22.15
C SER A 56 2.53 10.05 -21.77
N GLU A 57 2.42 8.72 -21.80
CA GLU A 57 1.26 7.96 -21.35
C GLU A 57 1.71 6.92 -20.31
N PRO A 58 1.97 7.32 -19.06
CA PRO A 58 2.51 6.38 -18.07
C PRO A 58 1.49 5.29 -17.72
N LEU A 59 2.00 4.10 -17.39
CA LEU A 59 1.17 2.99 -16.92
C LEU A 59 0.82 3.22 -15.45
N MET A 60 -0.48 3.32 -15.15
CA MET A 60 -0.99 3.37 -13.80
C MET A 60 -1.57 2.01 -13.44
N THR A 61 -1.34 1.57 -12.21
CA THR A 61 -1.92 0.33 -11.70
C THR A 61 -2.58 0.59 -10.36
N THR A 62 -3.80 0.09 -10.25
CA THR A 62 -4.61 0.13 -9.02
C THR A 62 -4.70 -1.28 -8.46
N TRP A 63 -4.39 -1.45 -7.17
CA TRP A 63 -4.53 -2.68 -6.42
C TRP A 63 -5.62 -2.57 -5.36
N PHE A 64 -6.46 -3.61 -5.29
CA PHE A 64 -7.31 -3.88 -4.14
C PHE A 64 -6.82 -5.17 -3.50
N ILE A 65 -6.43 -5.10 -2.23
CA ILE A 65 -5.86 -6.22 -1.49
C ILE A 65 -6.75 -6.54 -0.29
N ASP A 66 -7.00 -7.82 -0.09
CA ASP A 66 -7.63 -8.36 1.10
C ASP A 66 -6.61 -9.26 1.82
N TYR A 67 -6.12 -8.81 2.97
CA TYR A 67 -5.24 -9.59 3.82
C TYR A 67 -6.08 -10.39 4.81
N GLY A 68 -6.26 -11.69 4.55
CA GLY A 68 -7.03 -12.56 5.44
C GLY A 68 -6.43 -12.69 6.85
N MET A 69 -5.11 -12.63 6.99
CA MET A 69 -4.43 -12.50 8.29
C MET A 69 -3.08 -11.81 8.12
N SER A 70 -2.76 -10.87 9.01
CA SER A 70 -1.43 -10.27 9.14
C SER A 70 -0.92 -10.26 10.58
N SER A 71 0.33 -9.83 10.80
CA SER A 71 0.88 -9.57 12.15
C SER A 71 0.06 -8.58 12.99
N VAL A 72 -0.77 -7.75 12.35
CA VAL A 72 -1.63 -6.75 13.01
C VAL A 72 -3.13 -7.03 12.80
N GLY A 73 -3.48 -8.25 12.41
CA GLY A 73 -4.85 -8.67 12.11
C GLY A 73 -5.20 -8.64 10.61
N SER A 74 -6.43 -8.98 10.26
CA SER A 74 -6.92 -8.87 8.87
C SER A 74 -7.23 -7.43 8.52
N TYR A 75 -6.96 -7.02 7.28
CA TYR A 75 -7.27 -5.68 6.81
C TYR A 75 -7.34 -5.64 5.28
N LYS A 76 -7.95 -4.58 4.74
CA LYS A 76 -8.00 -4.33 3.29
C LYS A 76 -7.13 -3.15 2.94
N GLU A 77 -6.57 -3.20 1.74
CA GLU A 77 -5.67 -2.18 1.24
C GLU A 77 -6.05 -1.78 -0.19
N PHE A 78 -5.96 -0.50 -0.48
CA PHE A 78 -6.12 0.08 -1.79
C PHE A 78 -4.89 0.88 -2.14
N LEU A 79 -4.25 0.56 -3.26
CA LEU A 79 -3.03 1.21 -3.69
C LEU A 79 -3.17 1.68 -5.13
N GLN A 80 -2.56 2.82 -5.40
CA GLN A 80 -2.35 3.31 -6.75
C GLN A 80 -0.88 3.63 -6.92
N PHE A 81 -0.31 3.12 -7.99
CA PHE A 81 1.05 3.44 -8.39
C PHE A 81 1.11 3.79 -9.86
N VAL A 82 2.06 4.64 -10.20
CA VAL A 82 2.41 5.03 -11.56
C VAL A 82 3.82 4.54 -11.88
N GLU A 83 4.00 4.00 -13.07
CA GLU A 83 5.31 3.60 -13.56
C GLU A 83 6.17 4.85 -13.82
N VAL A 84 7.35 4.88 -13.21
CA VAL A 84 8.35 5.96 -13.32
C VAL A 84 9.70 5.37 -13.70
N THR A 85 10.59 6.19 -14.21
CA THR A 85 12.00 5.82 -14.43
C THR A 85 12.89 6.64 -13.50
N TYR A 86 13.84 5.99 -12.85
CA TYR A 86 14.87 6.63 -12.05
C TYR A 86 16.22 6.06 -12.45
N LYS A 87 17.13 6.93 -12.94
CA LYS A 87 18.47 6.54 -13.40
C LYS A 87 18.47 5.41 -14.44
N GLY A 88 17.49 5.43 -15.35
CA GLY A 88 17.34 4.45 -16.42
C GLY A 88 16.67 3.13 -16.01
N GLU A 89 16.27 2.97 -14.74
CA GLU A 89 15.55 1.79 -14.25
C GLU A 89 14.07 2.13 -13.98
N LYS A 90 13.17 1.21 -14.36
CA LYS A 90 11.72 1.36 -14.17
C LYS A 90 11.31 0.95 -12.75
N PHE A 91 10.49 1.78 -12.11
CA PHE A 91 9.92 1.55 -10.78
C PHE A 91 8.43 1.89 -10.76
N ASN A 92 7.73 1.39 -9.74
CA ASN A 92 6.37 1.79 -9.45
C ASN A 92 6.38 2.81 -8.31
N TYR A 93 6.05 4.06 -8.61
CA TYR A 93 5.91 5.10 -7.61
C TYR A 93 4.48 5.08 -7.04
N ALA A 94 4.38 4.84 -5.74
CA ALA A 94 3.14 4.87 -4.99
C ALA A 94 2.58 6.30 -4.91
N LEU A 95 1.41 6.52 -5.48
CA LEU A 95 0.69 7.80 -5.42
C LEU A 95 -0.25 7.87 -4.22
N PHE A 96 -0.96 6.77 -3.97
CA PHE A 96 -1.98 6.73 -2.95
C PHE A 96 -2.04 5.34 -2.35
N LEU A 97 -2.15 5.29 -1.02
CA LEU A 97 -2.41 4.07 -0.28
C LEU A 97 -3.39 4.36 0.84
N ALA A 98 -4.49 3.63 0.86
CA ALA A 98 -5.49 3.65 1.91
C ALA A 98 -5.72 2.23 2.45
N LEU A 99 -5.92 2.13 3.77
CA LEU A 99 -6.25 0.89 4.45
C LEU A 99 -7.09 1.16 5.70
N ASP A 100 -7.72 0.11 6.23
CA ASP A 100 -8.67 0.15 7.35
C ASP A 100 -8.08 -0.32 8.70
N ASN A 101 -6.76 -0.49 8.79
CA ASN A 101 -6.07 -0.95 9.99
C ASN A 101 -5.01 0.06 10.48
N GLU A 102 -5.26 0.67 11.64
CA GLU A 102 -4.41 1.72 12.21
C GLU A 102 -2.97 1.28 12.46
N ALA A 103 -2.77 0.07 12.99
CA ALA A 103 -1.44 -0.46 13.26
C ALA A 103 -0.62 -0.62 11.98
N ALA A 104 -1.24 -1.08 10.88
CA ALA A 104 -0.63 -1.12 9.56
C ALA A 104 -0.35 0.29 9.00
N ILE A 105 -1.24 1.26 9.25
CA ILE A 105 -1.03 2.66 8.83
C ILE A 105 0.23 3.22 9.50
N PHE A 106 0.32 3.11 10.83
CA PHE A 106 1.46 3.61 11.59
C PHE A 106 2.76 2.91 11.17
N ALA A 107 2.75 1.58 11.07
CA ALA A 107 3.92 0.82 10.63
C ALA A 107 4.38 1.22 9.21
N GLY A 108 3.43 1.40 8.28
CA GLY A 108 3.72 1.80 6.90
C GLY A 108 4.39 3.17 6.81
N ARG A 109 3.90 4.13 7.61
CA ARG A 109 4.39 5.52 7.62
C ARG A 109 5.72 5.66 8.35
N GLU A 110 5.88 5.00 9.50
CA GLU A 110 6.99 5.22 10.41
C GLU A 110 8.18 4.30 10.15
N VAL A 111 7.94 3.07 9.68
CA VAL A 111 9.01 2.06 9.47
C VAL A 111 9.35 1.87 8.01
N LYS A 112 8.33 1.80 7.15
CA LYS A 112 8.48 1.37 5.75
C LYS A 112 8.47 2.51 4.74
N PHE A 113 8.43 3.77 5.19
CA PHE A 113 8.43 4.98 4.38
C PHE A 113 7.40 4.95 3.22
N TRP A 114 6.29 4.25 3.40
CA TRP A 114 5.22 4.21 2.41
C TRP A 114 4.35 5.45 2.54
N GLN A 115 3.89 5.99 1.40
CA GLN A 115 2.96 7.12 1.36
C GLN A 115 1.54 6.66 1.70
N VAL A 116 1.30 6.30 2.96
CA VAL A 116 -0.04 5.91 3.46
C VAL A 116 -0.84 7.18 3.73
N ILE A 117 -1.93 7.39 2.99
CA ILE A 117 -2.85 8.52 3.15
C ILE A 117 -4.15 7.99 3.74
N HIS A 118 -4.19 7.93 5.07
CA HIS A 118 -5.39 7.93 5.92
C HIS A 118 -6.48 6.85 5.73
N PHE A 119 -7.28 6.72 6.78
CA PHE A 119 -8.40 5.80 6.95
C PHE A 119 -9.48 6.08 5.91
N VAL A 120 -9.65 5.18 4.95
CA VAL A 120 -10.87 5.13 4.16
C VAL A 120 -11.56 3.82 4.48
N SER A 121 -12.84 3.88 4.84
CA SER A 121 -13.74 2.73 4.84
C SER A 121 -13.94 2.28 3.39
N ILE A 122 -12.87 1.76 2.76
CA ILE A 122 -12.88 1.33 1.37
C ILE A 122 -13.58 -0.02 1.31
N LEU A 123 -14.81 0.06 0.83
CA LEU A 123 -15.58 -1.00 0.20
C LEU A 123 -15.81 -2.26 1.05
N ASP A 124 -17.06 -2.40 1.49
CA ASP A 124 -17.71 -3.70 1.67
C ASP A 124 -17.73 -4.38 0.28
N LEU A 125 -16.61 -5.00 -0.10
CA LEU A 125 -16.43 -5.83 -1.30
C LEU A 125 -17.30 -7.08 -1.13
N LYS A 126 -18.61 -6.89 -1.22
CA LYS A 126 -19.55 -8.00 -1.40
C LYS A 126 -19.20 -8.64 -2.72
N ARG A 127 -18.97 -9.96 -2.70
CA ARG A 127 -18.71 -10.81 -3.88
C ARG A 127 -19.83 -10.64 -4.91
N THR A 128 -19.69 -9.65 -5.78
CA THR A 128 -20.39 -9.61 -7.06
C THR A 128 -19.43 -9.03 -8.09
N VAL A 129 -18.48 -9.86 -8.51
CA VAL A 129 -17.67 -9.57 -9.70
C VAL A 129 -18.51 -10.03 -10.90
N THR A 130 -19.22 -9.11 -11.54
CA THR A 130 -19.71 -9.32 -12.91
C THR A 130 -18.57 -8.93 -13.84
N VAL A 131 -17.81 -9.91 -14.30
CA VAL A 131 -16.78 -9.73 -15.33
C VAL A 131 -17.50 -9.39 -16.65
N GLN A 132 -17.49 -8.13 -17.06
CA GLN A 132 -17.70 -7.77 -18.46
C GLN A 132 -16.33 -7.68 -19.11
N THR A 133 -16.05 -8.68 -19.94
CA THR A 133 -14.84 -8.81 -20.74
C THR A 133 -14.76 -7.64 -21.71
N VAL A 134 -13.77 -6.77 -21.53
CA VAL A 134 -13.19 -6.00 -22.64
C VAL A 134 -11.80 -6.58 -22.85
N ALA A 135 -11.52 -6.92 -24.10
CA ALA A 135 -10.43 -7.77 -24.52
C ALA A 135 -9.06 -7.32 -23.99
N ASP A 136 -8.21 -8.34 -23.82
CA ASP A 136 -6.76 -8.30 -23.65
C ASP A 136 -6.20 -8.21 -22.23
N SER A 137 -5.99 -9.42 -21.70
CA SER A 137 -4.96 -9.83 -20.72
C SER A 137 -5.10 -9.34 -19.27
N ILE A 138 -5.85 -10.11 -18.47
CA ILE A 138 -5.71 -10.17 -17.00
C ILE A 138 -4.89 -11.41 -16.67
N CYS A 139 -3.65 -11.23 -16.19
CA CYS A 139 -2.86 -12.32 -15.61
C CYS A 139 -3.16 -12.39 -14.11
N VAL A 140 -4.03 -13.32 -13.70
CA VAL A 140 -4.20 -13.69 -12.29
C VAL A 140 -3.23 -14.84 -12.03
N LYS A 141 -2.27 -14.64 -11.12
CA LYS A 141 -1.61 -15.76 -10.43
C LYS A 141 -1.73 -15.55 -8.93
N ALA A 142 -2.50 -16.44 -8.32
CA ALA A 142 -2.51 -16.71 -6.89
C ALA A 142 -1.96 -18.13 -6.72
N GLU A 143 -0.91 -18.29 -5.92
CA GLU A 143 -0.50 -19.56 -5.29
C GLU A 143 -0.63 -19.39 -3.77
#